data_AF-A0A1I2GAT0-F1
#
_entry.id   AF-A0A1I2GAT0-F1
#
_cell.length_a   1.000
_cell.length_b   1.000
_cell.length_c   1.000
_cell.angle_alpha   90.00
_cell.angle_beta   90.00
_cell.angle_gamma   90.00
#
_symmetry.space_group_name_H-M   'P 1'
#
loop_
_entity.id
_entity.type
_entity.pdbx_description
1 polymer ?
#
loop_
_entity_poly.entity_id
_entity_poly.type
_entity_poly.pdbx_seq_one_letter_code
_entity_poly.pdbx_strand_id
1 'polypeptide(L)'
;MKKKRRRAVVILLSLCLIAMAIIVVVKFDETAAQAPGDAAAGDAAAVAPTVEATAEVDASPSLSPVEESMAPEATETAAAEETATAEETQAATPAPTPSPTVKPTPEPTATPKATAKPSGGSSSGDLDEGLAVVAEPESVTALVNKQNKLPDDYEPSELVYPDVAFIFSEKIDKRKMRKVAADALEELFAGAKKDKIYLAGVSAYRSQATQKALFDRYVKRDGLEKARTYSAIPGTSEHQTGLAIDVSGSDGKCAAESCFGGTDEAVWLGEHAYEYGFIIRYPEGKDKITGYKYEPWHLRYVGKALAKELTENDETLEEYYNAIPVSQ
;
A
#
# COMPACT_ATOMS: atom_id res chain seq x y z
N MET A 1 -6.69 26.31 32.57
CA MET A 1 -8.17 26.26 32.53
C MET A 1 -8.80 26.31 31.12
N LYS A 2 -8.12 26.82 30.08
CA LYS A 2 -8.68 26.91 28.71
C LYS A 2 -8.71 25.58 27.91
N LYS A 3 -7.79 24.63 28.17
CA LYS A 3 -7.77 23.30 27.50
C LYS A 3 -8.93 22.36 27.90
N LYS A 4 -9.36 22.38 29.16
CA LYS A 4 -10.52 21.56 29.63
C LYS A 4 -11.85 22.01 29.03
N ARG A 5 -12.03 23.31 28.77
CA ARG A 5 -13.25 23.84 28.13
C ARG A 5 -13.36 23.48 26.65
N ARG A 6 -12.23 23.34 25.93
CA ARG A 6 -12.24 22.90 24.52
C ARG A 6 -12.61 21.42 24.37
N ARG A 7 -12.16 20.55 25.29
CA ARG A 7 -12.52 19.12 25.29
C ARG A 7 -14.01 18.88 25.59
N ALA A 8 -14.60 19.67 26.50
CA ALA A 8 -16.03 19.55 26.82
C ALA A 8 -16.95 19.96 25.65
N VAL A 9 -16.54 20.93 24.83
CA VAL A 9 -17.34 21.40 23.68
C VAL A 9 -17.30 20.41 22.51
N VAL A 10 -16.17 19.73 22.29
CA VAL A 10 -16.04 18.71 21.23
C VAL A 10 -16.83 17.43 21.55
N ILE A 11 -16.89 17.03 22.82
CA ILE A 11 -17.67 15.86 23.26
C ILE A 11 -19.19 16.14 23.14
N LEU A 12 -19.62 17.37 23.45
CA LEU A 12 -21.04 17.75 23.34
C LEU A 12 -21.53 17.83 21.89
N LEU A 13 -20.68 18.26 20.96
CA LEU A 13 -20.98 18.29 19.52
C LEU A 13 -21.03 16.88 18.89
N SER A 14 -20.19 15.95 19.37
CA SER A 14 -20.17 14.57 18.87
C SER A 14 -21.40 13.76 19.31
N LEU A 15 -21.93 14.02 20.51
CA LEU A 15 -23.16 13.38 20.99
C LEU A 15 -24.42 13.86 20.25
N CYS A 16 -24.45 15.12 19.77
CA CYS A 16 -25.57 15.62 18.97
C CYS A 16 -25.66 15.00 17.56
N LEU A 17 -24.52 14.66 16.94
CA LEU A 17 -24.50 14.02 15.61
C LEU A 17 -24.97 12.57 15.67
N ILE A 18 -24.63 11.83 16.72
CA ILE A 18 -25.08 10.45 16.92
C ILE A 18 -26.59 10.40 17.20
N ALA A 19 -27.14 11.35 17.96
CA ALA A 19 -28.58 11.43 18.23
C ALA A 19 -29.41 11.74 16.98
N MET A 20 -28.89 12.52 16.02
CA MET A 20 -29.58 12.78 14.75
C MET A 20 -29.56 11.57 13.80
N ALA A 21 -28.52 10.74 13.83
CA ALA A 21 -28.46 9.53 13.00
C ALA A 21 -29.48 8.46 13.44
N ILE A 22 -29.77 8.36 14.74
CA ILE A 22 -30.74 7.38 15.27
C ILE A 22 -32.19 7.73 14.89
N ILE A 23 -32.52 9.01 14.71
CA ILE A 23 -33.88 9.45 14.33
C ILE A 23 -34.24 9.06 12.89
N VAL A 24 -33.25 8.86 12.01
CA VAL A 24 -33.48 8.52 10.59
C VAL A 24 -33.84 7.04 10.39
N VAL A 25 -33.50 6.15 11.34
CA VAL A 25 -33.67 4.69 11.19
C VAL A 25 -35.08 4.18 11.57
N VAL A 26 -35.94 5.01 12.18
CA VAL A 26 -37.23 4.55 12.78
C VAL A 26 -38.47 4.84 11.91
N LYS A 27 -38.32 5.10 10.61
CA LYS A 27 -39.47 5.21 9.70
C LYS A 27 -39.16 4.54 8.38
N PHE A 28 -39.49 3.26 8.25
CA PHE A 28 -40.00 2.62 7.03
C PHE A 28 -40.13 1.12 7.32
N ASP A 29 -41.22 0.71 7.97
CA ASP A 29 -41.77 -0.62 7.76
C ASP A 29 -43.25 -0.61 8.17
N GLU A 30 -44.13 -0.40 7.19
CA GLU A 30 -45.54 -0.71 7.35
C GLU A 30 -46.15 -1.08 5.99
N THR A 31 -46.66 -2.33 5.93
CA THR A 31 -47.64 -2.92 4.99
C THR A 31 -47.12 -3.35 3.60
N ALA A 32 -47.43 -4.53 3.06
CA ALA A 32 -48.62 -5.37 3.26
C ALA A 32 -48.35 -6.86 2.98
N ALA A 33 -49.04 -7.72 3.75
CA ALA A 33 -49.35 -9.10 3.39
C ALA A 33 -50.72 -9.13 2.69
N GLN A 34 -50.84 -9.81 1.54
CA GLN A 34 -52.08 -10.49 1.12
C GLN A 34 -51.80 -11.42 -0.10
N ALA A 35 -52.06 -12.71 0.08
CA ALA A 35 -52.48 -13.68 -0.95
C ALA A 35 -53.82 -14.28 -0.45
N PRO A 36 -54.62 -15.10 -1.19
CA PRO A 36 -54.34 -15.76 -2.48
C PRO A 36 -55.52 -15.71 -3.50
N GLY A 37 -55.37 -16.35 -4.66
CA GLY A 37 -56.48 -16.62 -5.59
C GLY A 37 -56.09 -17.45 -6.81
N ASP A 38 -56.61 -18.67 -6.88
CA ASP A 38 -56.63 -19.59 -8.03
C ASP A 38 -57.34 -19.02 -9.28
N ALA A 39 -56.90 -19.42 -10.49
CA ALA A 39 -57.74 -20.01 -11.56
C ALA A 39 -57.04 -20.08 -12.95
N ALA A 40 -56.81 -21.32 -13.40
CA ALA A 40 -57.20 -21.94 -14.68
C ALA A 40 -57.02 -21.25 -16.07
N ALA A 41 -56.33 -22.01 -16.94
CA ALA A 41 -56.74 -22.49 -18.29
C ALA A 41 -56.51 -21.66 -19.58
N GLY A 42 -56.07 -22.40 -20.62
CA GLY A 42 -56.26 -22.14 -22.07
C GLY A 42 -54.97 -21.81 -22.85
N ASP A 43 -54.34 -22.74 -23.58
CA ASP A 43 -54.53 -23.05 -25.03
C ASP A 43 -53.98 -21.91 -25.95
N ALA A 44 -53.20 -22.06 -27.03
CA ALA A 44 -52.84 -23.14 -27.93
C ALA A 44 -51.64 -22.70 -28.83
N ALA A 45 -51.13 -23.66 -29.62
CA ALA A 45 -50.45 -23.55 -30.94
C ALA A 45 -48.95 -23.14 -30.96
N ALA A 46 -48.04 -24.11 -31.21
CA ALA A 46 -47.48 -24.51 -32.52
C ALA A 46 -46.32 -23.56 -32.94
N VAL A 47 -45.14 -23.99 -33.37
CA VAL A 47 -44.79 -24.90 -34.48
C VAL A 47 -43.31 -25.32 -34.31
N ALA A 48 -43.00 -26.60 -34.48
CA ALA A 48 -41.65 -27.13 -34.75
C ALA A 48 -41.41 -27.16 -36.29
N PRO A 49 -40.17 -27.25 -36.80
CA PRO A 49 -39.55 -28.57 -36.84
C PRO A 49 -38.03 -28.64 -36.60
N THR A 50 -37.70 -29.84 -36.14
CA THR A 50 -36.48 -30.62 -36.01
C THR A 50 -35.57 -30.65 -37.25
N VAL A 51 -34.24 -30.70 -37.03
CA VAL A 51 -33.28 -31.78 -37.41
C VAL A 51 -31.94 -31.47 -36.71
N GLU A 52 -31.47 -32.24 -35.71
CA GLU A 52 -30.70 -33.51 -35.80
C GLU A 52 -29.43 -33.38 -36.69
N ALA A 53 -28.22 -33.82 -36.33
CA ALA A 53 -27.76 -34.71 -35.26
C ALA A 53 -26.22 -34.60 -35.03
N THR A 54 -25.83 -34.76 -33.75
CA THR A 54 -24.79 -35.65 -33.16
C THR A 54 -23.38 -35.76 -33.74
N ALA A 55 -22.37 -35.64 -32.85
CA ALA A 55 -21.54 -36.72 -32.26
C ALA A 55 -20.24 -36.09 -31.70
N GLU A 56 -20.06 -35.94 -30.38
CA GLU A 56 -19.52 -36.92 -29.41
C GLU A 56 -18.13 -37.50 -29.76
N VAL A 57 -17.15 -37.20 -28.89
CA VAL A 57 -16.23 -38.22 -28.36
C VAL A 57 -15.71 -37.84 -26.96
N ASP A 58 -15.95 -38.80 -26.08
CA ASP A 58 -15.60 -38.99 -24.68
C ASP A 58 -14.11 -39.38 -24.51
N ALA A 59 -13.52 -39.09 -23.34
CA ALA A 59 -12.69 -40.04 -22.58
C ALA A 59 -12.08 -39.38 -21.32
N SER A 60 -12.67 -39.66 -20.17
CA SER A 60 -11.95 -39.83 -18.90
C SER A 60 -11.26 -41.21 -18.87
N PRO A 61 -10.27 -41.40 -17.98
CA PRO A 61 -10.52 -42.42 -16.96
C PRO A 61 -10.11 -42.05 -15.54
N SER A 62 -10.89 -42.63 -14.63
CA SER A 62 -10.78 -42.69 -13.17
C SER A 62 -9.61 -43.55 -12.69
N LEU A 63 -8.97 -43.16 -11.59
CA LEU A 63 -8.42 -44.08 -10.58
C LEU A 63 -8.66 -43.49 -9.17
N SER A 64 -8.95 -44.40 -8.24
CA SER A 64 -9.62 -44.22 -6.96
C SER A 64 -8.61 -44.04 -5.78
N PRO A 65 -9.01 -44.05 -4.49
CA PRO A 65 -8.46 -43.17 -3.47
C PRO A 65 -7.43 -43.86 -2.55
N VAL A 66 -6.67 -43.05 -1.82
CA VAL A 66 -5.92 -43.47 -0.63
C VAL A 66 -6.40 -42.66 0.57
N GLU A 67 -7.04 -43.35 1.51
CA GLU A 67 -7.22 -42.95 2.90
C GLU A 67 -5.97 -43.32 3.71
N GLU A 68 -5.46 -42.40 4.53
CA GLU A 68 -4.80 -42.64 5.83
C GLU A 68 -4.69 -41.26 6.53
N SER A 69 -5.55 -40.90 7.50
CA SER A 69 -5.56 -41.27 8.92
C SER A 69 -4.47 -40.58 9.78
N MET A 70 -4.93 -39.96 10.88
CA MET A 70 -4.23 -39.45 12.08
C MET A 70 -3.92 -37.93 12.17
N ALA A 71 -4.85 -37.20 12.79
CA ALA A 71 -4.57 -36.35 13.97
C ALA A 71 -4.93 -37.18 15.24
N PRO A 72 -4.73 -36.75 16.51
CA PRO A 72 -4.23 -35.47 17.03
C PRO A 72 -3.25 -35.57 18.24
N GLU A 73 -2.62 -34.46 18.63
CA GLU A 73 -2.27 -34.08 20.02
C GLU A 73 -1.80 -32.61 19.95
N ALA A 74 -2.48 -31.59 20.50
CA ALA A 74 -2.97 -31.32 21.86
C ALA A 74 -1.85 -31.00 22.87
N THR A 75 -1.84 -29.73 23.26
CA THR A 75 -1.51 -29.15 24.58
C THR A 75 -0.08 -29.25 25.11
N GLU A 76 0.59 -28.09 25.24
CA GLU A 76 0.94 -27.61 26.59
C GLU A 76 0.91 -26.08 26.67
N THR A 77 0.12 -25.63 27.62
CA THR A 77 -0.07 -24.25 28.07
C THR A 77 0.83 -24.06 29.29
N ALA A 78 1.63 -22.99 29.35
CA ALA A 78 2.05 -22.43 30.63
C ALA A 78 2.42 -20.96 30.49
N ALA A 79 1.48 -20.13 30.90
CA ALA A 79 1.73 -18.77 31.33
C ALA A 79 2.52 -18.78 32.64
N ALA A 80 3.40 -17.79 32.82
CA ALA A 80 3.74 -17.27 34.13
C ALA A 80 3.99 -15.77 34.01
N GLU A 81 3.03 -15.02 34.54
CA GLU A 81 3.22 -13.65 35.02
C GLU A 81 4.37 -13.60 36.04
N GLU A 82 5.15 -12.53 36.00
CA GLU A 82 5.71 -12.00 37.24
C GLU A 82 5.55 -10.48 37.26
N THR A 83 4.72 -10.05 38.20
CA THR A 83 4.51 -8.67 38.63
C THR A 83 5.31 -8.44 39.90
N ALA A 84 5.96 -7.27 40.02
CA ALA A 84 6.34 -6.55 41.24
C ALA A 84 7.61 -5.72 40.96
N THR A 85 7.87 -4.52 41.47
CA THR A 85 7.13 -3.46 42.17
C THR A 85 8.03 -2.23 42.05
N ALA A 86 7.43 -1.04 42.11
CA ALA A 86 8.07 0.26 42.10
C ALA A 86 9.12 0.47 43.21
N GLU A 87 10.11 1.34 42.94
CA GLU A 87 10.57 2.29 43.95
C GLU A 87 10.90 3.65 43.32
N GLU A 88 10.32 4.66 43.95
CA GLU A 88 10.33 6.08 43.65
C GLU A 88 11.48 6.75 44.42
N THR A 89 12.24 7.66 43.81
CA THR A 89 12.91 8.74 44.56
C THR A 89 13.00 10.01 43.71
N GLN A 90 12.58 11.10 44.34
CA GLN A 90 12.31 12.42 43.77
C GLN A 90 13.57 13.33 43.67
N ALA A 91 13.51 14.19 42.64
CA ALA A 91 13.79 15.63 42.60
C ALA A 91 15.16 16.20 43.04
N ALA A 92 15.79 16.98 42.14
CA ALA A 92 15.86 18.45 42.26
C ALA A 92 16.59 19.10 41.05
N THR A 93 15.98 20.13 40.47
CA THR A 93 16.61 21.16 39.61
C THR A 93 17.05 22.34 40.51
N PRO A 94 18.04 23.17 40.10
CA PRO A 94 17.69 24.42 39.42
C PRO A 94 18.70 24.90 38.33
N ALA A 95 18.19 25.75 37.44
CA ALA A 95 18.90 26.62 36.48
C ALA A 95 19.49 27.88 37.19
N PRO A 96 20.15 28.90 36.55
CA PRO A 96 20.26 29.22 35.13
C PRO A 96 21.64 29.76 34.61
N THR A 97 21.63 30.09 33.30
CA THR A 97 22.61 30.69 32.37
C THR A 97 23.34 31.97 32.86
N PRO A 98 24.44 32.39 32.19
CA PRO A 98 24.29 33.44 31.15
C PRO A 98 25.19 33.28 29.90
N SER A 99 24.72 33.87 28.80
CA SER A 99 25.49 34.29 27.61
C SER A 99 25.51 35.83 27.61
N PRO A 100 26.50 36.55 27.03
CA PRO A 100 26.46 36.85 25.58
C PRO A 100 27.83 37.13 24.92
N THR A 101 27.88 37.22 23.58
CA THR A 101 28.40 38.38 22.79
C THR A 101 28.49 38.04 21.28
N VAL A 102 28.35 39.08 20.46
CA VAL A 102 27.83 39.17 19.09
C VAL A 102 28.93 39.57 18.07
N LYS A 103 28.91 38.97 16.86
CA LYS A 103 29.25 39.41 15.44
C LYS A 103 30.50 40.32 15.15
N PRO A 104 31.06 40.43 13.90
CA PRO A 104 30.34 40.62 12.62
C PRO A 104 30.85 39.87 11.36
N THR A 105 29.97 39.92 10.35
CA THR A 105 30.05 39.54 8.92
C THR A 105 31.11 40.32 8.11
N PRO A 106 31.54 39.80 6.94
CA PRO A 106 31.22 40.52 5.69
C PRO A 106 30.82 39.61 4.49
N GLU A 107 29.94 40.15 3.64
CA GLU A 107 29.73 39.86 2.21
C GLU A 107 29.97 41.20 1.46
N PRO A 108 30.01 41.35 0.11
CA PRO A 108 29.62 40.42 -0.97
C PRO A 108 30.67 40.33 -2.12
N THR A 109 30.41 39.58 -3.21
CA THR A 109 30.59 40.04 -4.63
C THR A 109 30.46 38.93 -5.71
N ALA A 110 29.61 39.25 -6.69
CA ALA A 110 29.59 38.93 -8.14
C ALA A 110 29.22 37.54 -8.70
N THR A 111 28.12 37.59 -9.47
CA THR A 111 27.67 36.73 -10.57
C THR A 111 28.59 36.82 -11.80
N PRO A 112 28.65 35.76 -12.63
CA PRO A 112 28.57 35.97 -14.08
C PRO A 112 27.53 35.07 -14.75
N LYS A 113 26.81 35.68 -15.69
CA LYS A 113 25.83 35.09 -16.61
C LYS A 113 26.58 34.49 -17.82
N ALA A 114 26.32 33.23 -18.15
CA ALA A 114 26.69 32.66 -19.45
C ALA A 114 25.56 31.75 -19.98
N THR A 115 25.16 32.06 -21.20
CA THR A 115 24.19 31.37 -22.05
C THR A 115 24.73 30.04 -22.57
N ALA A 116 23.97 28.96 -22.44
CA ALA A 116 24.08 27.78 -23.31
C ALA A 116 22.73 27.05 -23.44
N LYS A 117 22.38 26.74 -24.69
CA LYS A 117 21.24 25.94 -25.16
C LYS A 117 21.56 24.45 -24.95
N PRO A 118 20.66 23.59 -24.43
CA PRO A 118 20.96 22.17 -24.35
C PRO A 118 20.59 21.48 -25.68
N SER A 119 21.55 20.73 -26.19
CA SER A 119 21.37 19.74 -27.26
C SER A 119 21.90 18.42 -26.75
N GLY A 120 21.00 17.45 -26.56
CA GLY A 120 21.23 16.02 -26.79
C GLY A 120 22.15 15.28 -25.83
N GLY A 121 21.54 14.35 -25.07
CA GLY A 121 22.23 13.23 -24.42
C GLY A 121 22.35 13.39 -22.92
N SER A 122 21.24 13.20 -22.19
CA SER A 122 21.33 13.08 -20.73
C SER A 122 22.07 11.80 -20.40
N SER A 123 23.29 11.98 -19.93
CA SER A 123 24.05 10.96 -19.20
C SER A 123 23.29 10.68 -17.89
N SER A 124 23.47 9.49 -17.32
CA SER A 124 22.92 9.15 -15.99
C SER A 124 23.29 10.18 -14.91
N GLY A 125 24.38 10.94 -15.10
CA GLY A 125 24.79 12.02 -14.20
C GLY A 125 23.83 13.22 -14.13
N ASP A 126 23.03 13.49 -15.16
CA ASP A 126 22.08 14.62 -15.15
C ASP A 126 20.74 14.27 -14.47
N LEU A 127 20.42 12.97 -14.38
CA LEU A 127 19.17 12.51 -13.76
C LEU A 127 19.25 12.48 -12.23
N ASP A 128 20.48 12.44 -11.71
CA ASP A 128 20.76 12.36 -10.27
C ASP A 128 21.01 13.73 -9.62
N GLU A 129 21.04 14.81 -10.40
CA GLU A 129 21.34 16.15 -9.91
C GLU A 129 20.31 16.60 -8.85
N GLY A 130 20.77 16.77 -7.60
CA GLY A 130 19.93 17.18 -6.48
C GLY A 130 19.28 16.05 -5.67
N LEU A 131 19.54 14.78 -5.98
CA LEU A 131 19.03 13.64 -5.20
C LEU A 131 19.90 13.38 -3.96
N ALA A 132 19.27 13.28 -2.79
CA ALA A 132 19.90 12.79 -1.58
C ALA A 132 20.07 11.26 -1.66
N VAL A 133 21.20 10.75 -1.18
CA VAL A 133 21.43 9.30 -1.08
C VAL A 133 20.95 8.83 0.30
N VAL A 134 20.09 7.81 0.32
CA VAL A 134 19.61 7.19 1.56
C VAL A 134 20.78 6.56 2.30
N ALA A 135 21.02 7.01 3.53
CA ALA A 135 22.14 6.55 4.35
C ALA A 135 21.97 5.11 4.85
N GLU A 136 20.73 4.72 5.19
CA GLU A 136 20.39 3.41 5.75
C GLU A 136 19.45 2.66 4.80
N PRO A 137 19.92 2.19 3.64
CA PRO A 137 19.06 1.63 2.59
C PRO A 137 18.39 0.31 3.00
N GLU A 138 18.96 -0.41 3.98
CA GLU A 138 18.39 -1.63 4.56
C GLU A 138 17.29 -1.35 5.59
N SER A 139 17.11 -0.10 6.03
CA SER A 139 16.03 0.23 6.97
C SER A 139 14.67 -0.05 6.33
N VAL A 140 13.79 -0.75 7.06
CA VAL A 140 12.41 -1.00 6.61
C VAL A 140 11.62 0.30 6.42
N THR A 141 12.03 1.36 7.10
CA THR A 141 11.40 2.67 7.04
C THR A 141 12.12 3.65 6.10
N ALA A 142 13.11 3.21 5.31
CA ALA A 142 13.86 4.06 4.40
C ALA A 142 12.93 4.86 3.46
N LEU A 143 13.09 6.18 3.40
CA LEU A 143 12.36 7.05 2.50
C LEU A 143 13.04 7.02 1.13
N VAL A 144 12.41 6.35 0.16
CA VAL A 144 12.84 6.34 -1.24
C VAL A 144 11.77 7.03 -2.06
N ASN A 145 12.12 8.13 -2.72
CA ASN A 145 11.19 8.92 -3.52
C ASN A 145 11.95 9.77 -4.55
N LYS A 146 11.28 10.69 -5.25
CA LYS A 146 11.92 11.49 -6.31
C LYS A 146 13.01 12.45 -5.83
N GLN A 147 13.24 12.56 -4.52
CA GLN A 147 14.31 13.36 -3.92
C GLN A 147 15.36 12.51 -3.18
N ASN A 148 15.02 11.26 -2.84
CA ASN A 148 15.87 10.36 -2.06
C ASN A 148 16.10 9.07 -2.85
N LYS A 149 17.32 8.88 -3.35
CA LYS A 149 17.74 7.69 -4.09
C LYS A 149 18.45 6.69 -3.19
N LEU A 150 18.29 5.41 -3.51
CA LEU A 150 19.13 4.35 -2.97
C LEU A 150 20.58 4.51 -3.47
N PRO A 151 21.57 4.01 -2.72
CA PRO A 151 22.95 3.93 -3.21
C PRO A 151 23.02 3.22 -4.55
N ASP A 152 24.00 3.60 -5.36
CA ASP A 152 24.26 2.92 -6.62
C ASP A 152 24.61 1.45 -6.35
N ASP A 153 24.12 0.55 -7.20
CA ASP A 153 24.27 -0.90 -7.08
C ASP A 153 23.63 -1.51 -5.81
N TYR A 154 22.76 -0.77 -5.10
CA TYR A 154 22.02 -1.34 -3.98
C TYR A 154 21.09 -2.48 -4.43
N GLU A 155 21.29 -3.63 -3.81
CA GLU A 155 20.45 -4.81 -3.89
C GLU A 155 20.22 -5.36 -2.47
N PRO A 156 18.96 -5.64 -2.06
CA PRO A 156 18.69 -6.19 -0.75
C PRO A 156 19.38 -7.55 -0.56
N SER A 157 20.00 -7.73 0.61
CA SER A 157 20.78 -8.94 0.92
C SER A 157 19.97 -10.25 0.94
N GLU A 158 18.68 -10.20 1.26
CA GLU A 158 17.81 -11.39 1.35
C GLU A 158 16.48 -11.14 0.63
N LEU A 159 16.33 -11.77 -0.54
CA LEU A 159 15.11 -11.76 -1.34
C LEU A 159 14.53 -13.17 -1.44
N VAL A 160 13.26 -13.32 -1.08
CA VAL A 160 12.53 -14.60 -1.08
C VAL A 160 11.28 -14.51 -1.95
N TYR A 161 10.75 -15.66 -2.36
CA TYR A 161 9.45 -15.73 -3.01
C TYR A 161 8.37 -15.89 -1.93
N PRO A 162 7.47 -14.92 -1.71
CA PRO A 162 6.36 -15.08 -0.79
C PRO A 162 5.40 -16.17 -1.29
N ASP A 163 4.82 -16.91 -0.36
CA ASP A 163 3.82 -17.95 -0.60
C ASP A 163 2.41 -17.35 -0.73
N VAL A 164 2.27 -16.45 -1.71
CA VAL A 164 1.00 -15.84 -2.09
C VAL A 164 0.74 -15.98 -3.58
N ALA A 165 -0.53 -15.83 -3.97
CA ALA A 165 -0.93 -15.82 -5.37
C ALA A 165 -0.33 -14.61 -6.10
N PHE A 166 0.10 -14.81 -7.34
CA PHE A 166 0.44 -13.76 -8.30
C PHE A 166 -0.38 -13.99 -9.57
N ILE A 167 -0.60 -12.94 -10.36
CA ILE A 167 -1.31 -13.05 -11.67
C ILE A 167 -0.50 -13.82 -12.74
N PHE A 168 0.66 -14.35 -12.36
CA PHE A 168 1.58 -15.14 -13.17
C PHE A 168 2.24 -16.20 -12.26
N SER A 169 2.77 -17.27 -12.84
CA SER A 169 3.25 -18.43 -12.08
C SER A 169 4.78 -18.48 -11.94
N GLU A 170 5.48 -17.76 -12.80
CA GLU A 170 6.93 -17.78 -12.97
C GLU A 170 7.65 -17.23 -11.73
N LYS A 171 8.73 -17.91 -11.34
CA LYS A 171 9.61 -17.48 -10.24
C LYS A 171 10.66 -16.49 -10.72
N ILE A 172 10.23 -15.29 -11.08
CA ILE A 172 11.08 -14.17 -11.53
C ILE A 172 11.29 -13.12 -10.43
N ASP A 173 12.27 -12.23 -10.60
CA ASP A 173 12.59 -11.17 -9.62
C ASP A 173 11.39 -10.31 -9.23
N LYS A 174 10.48 -10.05 -10.17
CA LYS A 174 9.23 -9.33 -9.95
C LYS A 174 8.29 -9.98 -8.91
N ARG A 175 8.57 -11.21 -8.49
CA ARG A 175 7.84 -11.93 -7.44
C ARG A 175 8.56 -11.85 -6.09
N LYS A 176 9.83 -11.49 -6.07
CA LYS A 176 10.64 -11.52 -4.84
C LYS A 176 10.33 -10.32 -3.95
N MET A 177 10.47 -10.51 -2.64
CA MET A 177 10.44 -9.47 -1.62
C MET A 177 11.49 -9.73 -0.57
N ARG A 178 11.86 -8.70 0.21
CA ARG A 178 12.65 -8.91 1.43
C ARG A 178 11.86 -9.82 2.37
N LYS A 179 12.55 -10.75 3.04
CA LYS A 179 11.90 -11.77 3.86
C LYS A 179 10.87 -11.21 4.86
N VAL A 180 11.22 -10.13 5.56
CA VAL A 180 10.31 -9.47 6.52
C VAL A 180 9.00 -8.96 5.89
N ALA A 181 9.06 -8.47 4.65
CA ALA A 181 7.88 -8.01 3.92
C ALA A 181 7.13 -9.17 3.27
N ALA A 182 7.83 -10.22 2.84
CA ALA A 182 7.22 -11.45 2.33
C ALA A 182 6.36 -12.14 3.38
N ASP A 183 6.91 -12.35 4.58
CA ASP A 183 6.20 -12.98 5.70
C ASP A 183 4.95 -12.17 6.09
N ALA A 184 5.08 -10.84 6.14
CA ALA A 184 3.95 -9.95 6.41
C ALA A 184 2.88 -9.96 5.29
N LEU A 185 3.31 -10.11 4.04
CA LEU A 185 2.39 -10.18 2.89
C LEU A 185 1.56 -11.48 2.94
N GLU A 186 2.18 -12.59 3.34
CA GLU A 186 1.49 -13.86 3.54
C GLU A 186 0.42 -13.74 4.64
N GLU A 187 0.73 -13.07 5.76
CA GLU A 187 -0.26 -12.75 6.80
C GLU A 187 -1.41 -11.88 6.25
N LEU A 188 -1.08 -10.83 5.48
CA LEU A 188 -2.08 -9.92 4.88
C LEU A 188 -3.02 -10.68 3.94
N PHE A 189 -2.49 -11.53 3.07
CA PHE A 189 -3.30 -12.32 2.13
C PHE A 189 -4.15 -13.36 2.85
N ALA A 190 -3.62 -13.97 3.92
CA ALA A 190 -4.39 -14.86 4.77
C ALA A 190 -5.52 -14.12 5.51
N GLY A 191 -5.28 -12.88 5.94
CA GLY A 191 -6.27 -11.96 6.50
C GLY A 191 -7.40 -11.69 5.51
N ALA A 192 -7.06 -11.17 4.33
CA ALA A 192 -8.02 -10.88 3.25
C ALA A 192 -8.90 -12.10 2.92
N LYS A 193 -8.29 -13.29 2.83
CA LYS A 193 -9.00 -14.53 2.53
C LYS A 193 -10.04 -14.91 3.60
N LYS A 194 -9.81 -14.59 4.88
CA LYS A 194 -10.80 -14.82 5.95
C LYS A 194 -12.06 -14.00 5.70
N ASP A 195 -11.89 -12.78 5.19
CA ASP A 195 -12.96 -11.84 4.84
C ASP A 195 -13.50 -12.04 3.41
N LYS A 196 -13.13 -13.16 2.76
CA LYS A 196 -13.53 -13.52 1.39
C LYS A 196 -13.02 -12.57 0.31
N ILE A 197 -11.96 -11.83 0.59
CA ILE A 197 -11.21 -10.99 -0.34
C ILE A 197 -10.03 -11.79 -0.90
N TYR A 198 -9.89 -11.84 -2.23
CA TYR A 198 -8.87 -12.66 -2.90
C TYR A 198 -7.90 -11.79 -3.68
N LEU A 199 -6.74 -11.54 -3.08
CA LEU A 199 -5.67 -10.74 -3.65
C LEU A 199 -4.72 -11.58 -4.51
N ALA A 200 -4.06 -10.91 -5.45
CA ALA A 200 -2.92 -11.44 -6.21
C ALA A 200 -1.82 -10.38 -6.33
N GLY A 201 -0.57 -10.80 -6.23
CA GLY A 201 0.59 -9.97 -6.52
C GLY A 201 0.73 -9.67 -8.03
N VAL A 202 1.08 -8.43 -8.34
CA VAL A 202 1.31 -7.93 -9.69
C VAL A 202 2.79 -7.65 -9.90
N SER A 203 3.44 -6.91 -9.00
CA SER A 203 4.87 -6.59 -9.11
C SER A 203 5.49 -6.24 -7.77
N ALA A 204 6.51 -6.98 -7.35
CA ALA A 204 7.27 -6.72 -6.13
C ALA A 204 8.68 -6.19 -6.46
N TYR A 205 9.76 -6.91 -6.15
CA TYR A 205 11.12 -6.44 -6.35
C TYR A 205 11.45 -6.09 -7.81
N ARG A 206 12.19 -5.00 -7.99
CA ARG A 206 12.69 -4.54 -9.29
C ARG A 206 14.09 -3.95 -9.12
N SER A 207 15.09 -4.58 -9.75
CA SER A 207 16.46 -4.08 -9.70
C SER A 207 16.63 -2.71 -10.36
N GLN A 208 17.67 -1.97 -9.99
CA GLN A 208 18.01 -0.66 -10.58
C GLN A 208 18.14 -0.76 -12.11
N ALA A 209 18.80 -1.81 -12.60
CA ALA A 209 18.97 -2.05 -14.04
C ALA A 209 17.62 -2.27 -14.76
N THR A 210 16.71 -3.01 -14.14
CA THR A 210 15.35 -3.21 -14.67
C THR A 210 14.56 -1.90 -14.67
N GLN A 211 14.64 -1.13 -13.58
CA GLN A 211 14.02 0.20 -13.50
C GLN A 211 14.59 1.15 -14.56
N LYS A 212 15.90 1.10 -14.84
CA LYS A 212 16.53 1.86 -15.92
C LYS A 212 15.97 1.48 -17.29
N ALA A 213 15.94 0.20 -17.61
CA ALA A 213 15.39 -0.26 -18.89
C ALA A 213 13.91 0.14 -19.07
N LEU A 214 13.14 0.12 -17.98
CA LEU A 214 11.74 0.57 -17.96
C LEU A 214 11.63 2.08 -18.19
N PHE A 215 12.38 2.87 -17.43
CA PHE A 215 12.39 4.33 -17.54
C PHE A 215 12.84 4.79 -18.92
N ASP A 216 13.95 4.25 -19.45
CA ASP A 216 14.46 4.57 -20.78
C ASP A 216 13.41 4.30 -21.88
N ARG A 217 12.65 3.21 -21.76
CA ARG A 217 11.55 2.89 -22.68
C ARG A 217 10.45 3.95 -22.63
N TYR A 218 10.08 4.41 -21.45
CA TYR A 218 9.09 5.48 -21.27
C TYR A 218 9.60 6.82 -21.78
N VAL A 219 10.85 7.18 -21.51
CA VAL A 219 11.48 8.39 -22.06
C VAL A 219 11.46 8.35 -23.59
N LYS A 220 11.79 7.19 -24.19
CA LYS A 220 11.76 7.01 -25.65
C LYS A 220 10.34 7.15 -26.22
N ARG A 221 9.31 6.68 -25.51
CA ARG A 221 7.92 6.69 -25.97
C ARG A 221 7.22 8.03 -25.75
N ASP A 222 7.43 8.64 -24.60
CA ASP A 222 6.62 9.74 -24.06
C ASP A 222 7.40 11.03 -23.79
N GLY A 223 8.74 10.98 -23.84
CA GLY A 223 9.62 12.08 -23.45
C GLY A 223 9.96 12.09 -21.96
N LEU A 224 11.07 12.74 -21.60
CA LEU A 224 11.62 12.76 -20.24
C LEU A 224 10.62 13.34 -19.22
N GLU A 225 10.13 14.55 -19.47
CA GLU A 225 9.23 15.25 -18.55
C GLU A 225 7.98 14.42 -18.23
N LYS A 226 7.37 13.80 -19.25
CA LYS A 226 6.19 12.96 -19.06
C LYS A 226 6.54 11.67 -18.33
N ALA A 227 7.64 10.99 -18.69
CA ALA A 227 8.07 9.76 -18.03
C ALA A 227 8.31 9.96 -16.52
N ARG A 228 8.92 11.08 -16.11
CA ARG A 228 9.17 11.42 -14.69
C ARG A 228 7.90 11.62 -13.86
N THR A 229 6.74 11.84 -14.50
CA THR A 229 5.47 12.00 -13.76
C THR A 229 4.91 10.69 -13.22
N TYR A 230 5.18 9.57 -13.90
CA TYR A 230 4.56 8.26 -13.60
C TYR A 230 5.56 7.11 -13.43
N SER A 231 6.83 7.32 -13.76
CA SER A 231 7.89 6.33 -13.55
C SER A 231 9.00 6.93 -12.71
N ALA A 232 9.42 6.19 -11.68
CA ALA A 232 10.60 6.49 -10.91
C ALA A 232 11.85 6.53 -11.81
N ILE A 233 12.77 7.44 -11.49
CA ILE A 233 14.14 7.40 -12.00
C ILE A 233 14.84 6.17 -11.39
N PRO A 234 15.80 5.54 -12.06
CA PRO A 234 16.58 4.45 -11.47
C PRO A 234 17.19 4.87 -10.13
N GLY A 235 17.09 4.01 -9.11
CA GLY A 235 17.51 4.34 -7.74
C GLY A 235 16.43 5.02 -6.89
N THR A 236 15.37 5.59 -7.48
CA THR A 236 14.29 6.28 -6.74
C THR A 236 12.99 5.47 -6.67
N SER A 237 13.02 4.17 -6.98
CA SER A 237 11.84 3.31 -6.96
C SER A 237 11.81 2.48 -5.68
N GLU A 238 10.69 2.51 -4.95
CA GLU A 238 10.53 1.69 -3.75
C GLU A 238 10.57 0.18 -4.06
N HIS A 239 10.23 -0.26 -5.28
CA HIS A 239 10.39 -1.67 -5.68
C HIS A 239 11.83 -2.18 -5.56
N GLN A 240 12.83 -1.31 -5.71
CA GLN A 240 14.24 -1.70 -5.54
C GLN A 240 14.57 -2.05 -4.07
N THR A 241 13.79 -1.55 -3.11
CA THR A 241 13.95 -1.91 -1.69
C THR A 241 13.52 -3.34 -1.40
N GLY A 242 12.72 -3.97 -2.26
CA GLY A 242 12.07 -5.26 -1.96
C GLY A 242 11.02 -5.18 -0.85
N LEU A 243 10.62 -3.98 -0.41
CA LEU A 243 9.58 -3.73 0.59
C LEU A 243 8.26 -3.28 -0.02
N ALA A 244 8.24 -3.00 -1.33
CA ALA A 244 7.05 -2.57 -2.05
C ALA A 244 6.48 -3.70 -2.92
N ILE A 245 5.15 -3.73 -3.03
CA ILE A 245 4.43 -4.64 -3.91
C ILE A 245 3.18 -3.97 -4.48
N ASP A 246 2.99 -4.11 -5.80
CA ASP A 246 1.73 -3.84 -6.48
C ASP A 246 0.85 -5.09 -6.39
N VAL A 247 -0.42 -4.91 -6.01
CA VAL A 247 -1.42 -5.99 -5.90
C VAL A 247 -2.65 -5.73 -6.79
N SER A 248 -3.48 -6.75 -6.94
CA SER A 248 -4.79 -6.66 -7.58
C SER A 248 -5.75 -7.68 -6.97
N GLY A 249 -7.00 -7.70 -7.45
CA GLY A 249 -7.85 -8.88 -7.31
C GLY A 249 -7.27 -10.08 -8.06
N SER A 250 -7.64 -11.27 -7.61
CA SER A 250 -7.16 -12.55 -8.17
C SER A 250 -7.54 -12.78 -9.64
N ASP A 251 -8.52 -12.03 -10.17
CA ASP A 251 -8.88 -12.06 -11.58
C ASP A 251 -7.94 -11.24 -12.50
N GLY A 252 -7.06 -10.44 -11.91
CA GLY A 252 -6.06 -9.63 -12.61
C GLY A 252 -6.61 -8.49 -13.48
N LYS A 253 -7.92 -8.18 -13.44
CA LYS A 253 -8.53 -7.22 -14.38
C LYS A 253 -8.04 -5.77 -14.24
N CYS A 254 -7.62 -5.39 -13.04
CA CYS A 254 -7.12 -4.05 -12.71
C CYS A 254 -5.71 -4.11 -12.12
N ALA A 255 -4.83 -4.90 -12.73
CA ALA A 255 -3.48 -5.13 -12.23
C ALA A 255 -2.60 -3.86 -12.30
N ALA A 256 -2.36 -3.24 -11.14
CA ALA A 256 -1.60 -1.98 -11.03
C ALA A 256 -2.18 -0.83 -11.87
N GLU A 257 -3.52 -0.72 -11.89
CA GLU A 257 -4.25 0.29 -12.67
C GLU A 257 -5.28 1.04 -11.83
N SER A 258 -5.62 2.26 -12.23
CA SER A 258 -6.59 3.13 -11.54
C SER A 258 -7.96 2.50 -11.33
N CYS A 259 -8.39 1.56 -12.19
CA CYS A 259 -9.66 0.86 -12.02
C CYS A 259 -9.67 -0.10 -10.81
N PHE A 260 -8.52 -0.37 -10.18
CA PHE A 260 -8.45 -1.11 -8.92
C PHE A 260 -9.08 -0.31 -7.78
N GLY A 261 -9.02 1.02 -7.85
CA GLY A 261 -9.67 1.90 -6.88
C GLY A 261 -11.18 1.68 -6.86
N GLY A 262 -11.73 1.45 -5.67
CA GLY A 262 -13.16 1.20 -5.46
C GLY A 262 -13.59 -0.26 -5.63
N THR A 263 -12.66 -1.18 -5.91
CA THR A 263 -12.91 -2.63 -5.76
C THR A 263 -12.99 -3.02 -4.28
N ASP A 264 -13.65 -4.14 -3.98
CA ASP A 264 -13.73 -4.68 -2.61
C ASP A 264 -12.32 -4.96 -2.05
N GLU A 265 -11.40 -5.43 -2.89
CA GLU A 265 -9.99 -5.63 -2.55
C GLU A 265 -9.29 -4.33 -2.14
N ALA A 266 -9.44 -3.26 -2.92
CA ALA A 266 -8.81 -1.98 -2.63
C ALA A 266 -9.39 -1.33 -1.36
N VAL A 267 -10.71 -1.44 -1.15
CA VAL A 267 -11.36 -0.96 0.07
C VAL A 267 -10.83 -1.72 1.29
N TRP A 268 -10.79 -3.05 1.22
CA TRP A 268 -10.26 -3.88 2.31
C TRP A 268 -8.80 -3.56 2.63
N LEU A 269 -7.96 -3.36 1.61
CA LEU A 269 -6.57 -2.95 1.80
C LEU A 269 -6.44 -1.58 2.50
N GLY A 270 -7.27 -0.61 2.12
CA GLY A 270 -7.30 0.70 2.77
C GLY A 270 -7.67 0.62 4.25
N GLU A 271 -8.50 -0.36 4.64
CA GLU A 271 -8.96 -0.57 6.01
C GLU A 271 -8.02 -1.43 6.85
N HIS A 272 -7.31 -2.39 6.25
CA HIS A 272 -6.60 -3.44 7.00
C HIS A 272 -5.09 -3.56 6.73
N ALA A 273 -4.54 -2.97 5.66
CA ALA A 273 -3.13 -3.18 5.31
C ALA A 273 -2.16 -2.81 6.45
N TYR A 274 -2.49 -1.76 7.22
CA TYR A 274 -1.65 -1.28 8.31
C TYR A 274 -1.51 -2.27 9.46
N GLU A 275 -2.50 -3.13 9.68
CA GLU A 275 -2.48 -4.18 10.70
C GLU A 275 -1.35 -5.20 10.44
N TYR A 276 -0.97 -5.34 9.17
CA TYR A 276 0.10 -6.22 8.71
C TYR A 276 1.43 -5.48 8.46
N GLY A 277 1.47 -4.16 8.69
CA GLY A 277 2.67 -3.34 8.52
C GLY A 277 2.85 -2.76 7.11
N PHE A 278 1.80 -2.79 6.29
CA PHE A 278 1.77 -2.14 4.98
C PHE A 278 0.98 -0.84 5.02
N ILE A 279 1.39 0.14 4.21
CA ILE A 279 0.61 1.33 3.94
C ILE A 279 0.23 1.38 2.46
N ILE A 280 -0.89 2.04 2.14
CA ILE A 280 -1.15 2.53 0.79
C ILE A 280 -0.18 3.68 0.56
N ARG A 281 0.89 3.44 -0.22
CA ARG A 281 2.05 4.34 -0.25
C ARG A 281 1.75 5.71 -0.86
N TYR A 282 0.85 5.73 -1.82
CA TYR A 282 0.43 6.91 -2.57
C TYR A 282 -1.09 7.09 -2.42
N PRO A 283 -1.55 7.67 -1.30
CA PRO A 283 -2.98 7.86 -1.02
C PRO A 283 -3.58 9.01 -1.84
N GLU A 284 -4.92 9.04 -1.91
CA GLU A 284 -5.65 10.06 -2.64
C GLU A 284 -5.43 11.47 -2.05
N GLY A 285 -5.28 12.48 -2.91
CA GLY A 285 -5.10 13.88 -2.51
C GLY A 285 -3.72 14.26 -1.98
N LYS A 286 -2.76 13.32 -1.92
CA LYS A 286 -1.38 13.55 -1.42
C LYS A 286 -0.34 13.58 -2.54
N ASP A 287 -0.76 13.73 -3.79
CA ASP A 287 0.10 13.74 -4.98
C ASP A 287 1.15 14.85 -4.97
N LYS A 288 0.82 16.00 -4.38
CA LYS A 288 1.78 17.10 -4.22
C LYS A 288 2.91 16.79 -3.23
N ILE A 289 2.65 15.88 -2.31
CA ILE A 289 3.59 15.50 -1.25
C ILE A 289 4.46 14.36 -1.74
N THR A 290 3.85 13.27 -2.21
CA THR A 290 4.56 12.05 -2.64
C THR A 290 5.15 12.16 -4.05
N GLY A 291 4.57 13.02 -4.90
CA GLY A 291 4.91 13.14 -6.32
C GLY A 291 4.27 12.08 -7.21
N TYR A 292 3.41 11.22 -6.67
CA TYR A 292 2.69 10.19 -7.42
C TYR A 292 1.19 10.37 -7.26
N LYS A 293 0.42 9.99 -8.28
CA LYS A 293 -1.04 9.99 -8.20
C LYS A 293 -1.50 8.94 -7.18
N TYR A 294 -2.80 8.91 -6.91
CA TYR A 294 -3.39 7.84 -6.11
C TYR A 294 -3.11 6.47 -6.76
N GLU A 295 -2.47 5.57 -6.00
CA GLU A 295 -2.16 4.20 -6.42
C GLU A 295 -2.65 3.22 -5.35
N PRO A 296 -3.96 2.85 -5.35
CA PRO A 296 -4.53 1.93 -4.36
C PRO A 296 -3.90 0.54 -4.31
N TRP A 297 -3.20 0.16 -5.38
CA TRP A 297 -2.53 -1.13 -5.50
C TRP A 297 -1.13 -1.16 -4.89
N HIS A 298 -0.50 0.00 -4.67
CA HIS A 298 0.91 0.07 -4.29
C HIS A 298 1.07 0.04 -2.77
N LEU A 299 1.42 -1.13 -2.26
CA LEU A 299 1.65 -1.37 -0.84
C LEU A 299 3.13 -1.22 -0.51
N ARG A 300 3.44 -0.48 0.56
CA ARG A 300 4.79 -0.35 1.10
C ARG A 300 4.86 -0.90 2.52
N TYR A 301 5.73 -1.88 2.74
CA TYR A 301 6.03 -2.37 4.09
C TYR A 301 6.91 -1.38 4.85
N VAL A 302 6.45 -0.99 6.05
CA VAL A 302 7.18 -0.12 6.99
C VAL A 302 7.19 -0.68 8.42
N GLY A 303 6.60 -1.87 8.62
CA GLY A 303 6.41 -2.48 9.94
C GLY A 303 5.12 -2.03 10.62
N LYS A 304 4.55 -2.90 11.48
CA LYS A 304 3.23 -2.73 12.10
C LYS A 304 3.10 -1.43 12.91
N ALA A 305 4.12 -1.07 13.67
CA ALA A 305 4.07 0.12 14.52
C ALA A 305 3.97 1.43 13.70
N LEU A 306 4.86 1.61 12.72
CA LEU A 306 4.86 2.81 11.88
C LEU A 306 3.64 2.83 10.94
N ALA A 307 3.26 1.69 10.36
CA ALA A 307 2.07 1.65 9.50
C ALA A 307 0.82 2.11 10.27
N LYS A 308 0.65 1.64 11.50
CA LYS A 308 -0.43 2.07 12.39
C LYS A 308 -0.38 3.57 12.69
N GLU A 309 0.79 4.10 13.04
CA GLU A 309 0.97 5.54 13.32
C GLU A 309 0.59 6.40 12.11
N LEU A 310 1.09 6.05 10.92
CA LEU A 310 0.79 6.76 9.67
C LEU A 310 -0.70 6.73 9.35
N THR A 311 -1.36 5.57 9.49
CA THR A 311 -2.79 5.43 9.25
C THR A 311 -3.63 6.22 10.25
N GLU A 312 -3.29 6.20 11.54
CA GLU A 312 -4.03 6.94 12.58
C GLU A 312 -3.93 8.46 12.42
N ASN A 313 -2.82 8.94 11.85
CA ASN A 313 -2.56 10.37 11.64
C ASN A 313 -2.93 10.88 10.23
N ASP A 314 -3.32 9.99 9.30
CA ASP A 314 -3.52 10.32 7.88
C ASP A 314 -2.25 10.95 7.24
N GLU A 315 -1.10 10.35 7.54
CA GLU A 315 0.23 10.83 7.13
C GLU A 315 0.87 9.93 6.07
N THR A 316 1.54 10.56 5.12
CA THR A 316 2.48 9.90 4.20
C THR A 316 3.84 9.68 4.87
N LEU A 317 4.67 8.80 4.28
CA LEU A 317 6.04 8.61 4.76
C LEU A 317 6.87 9.90 4.66
N GLU A 318 6.62 10.73 3.64
CA GLU A 318 7.20 12.07 3.51
C GLU A 318 6.81 13.00 4.67
N GLU A 319 5.53 13.06 5.03
CA GLU A 319 5.04 13.89 6.15
C GLU A 319 5.66 13.46 7.48
N TYR A 320 5.74 12.15 7.73
CA TYR A 320 6.37 11.59 8.93
C TYR A 320 7.84 12.03 9.09
N TYR A 321 8.61 12.01 7.99
CA TYR A 321 10.00 12.46 8.00
C TYR A 321 10.16 13.98 7.87
N ASN A 322 9.08 14.75 7.83
CA ASN A 322 9.09 16.19 7.53
C ASN A 322 9.88 16.51 6.25
N ALA A 323 9.76 15.65 5.24
CA ALA A 323 10.42 15.82 3.96
C ALA A 323 9.83 17.00 3.18
N ILE A 324 10.63 17.58 2.28
CA ILE A 324 10.15 18.63 1.37
C ILE A 324 9.16 17.98 0.39
N PRO A 325 7.96 18.55 0.17
CA PRO A 325 7.01 18.01 -0.80
C PRO A 325 7.65 17.84 -2.19
N VAL A 326 7.39 16.71 -2.83
CA VAL A 326 8.07 16.31 -4.07
C VAL A 326 7.65 17.14 -5.29
N SER A 327 6.48 17.78 -5.26
CA SER A 327 5.94 18.55 -6.40
C SER A 327 6.19 20.06 -6.34
N GLN A 328 7.15 20.54 -5.56
CA GLN A 328 7.50 21.97 -5.51
C GLN A 328 8.50 22.35 -6.60
#